data_AF-A0A2W4K9P0-F1
#
_entry.id   AF-A0A2W4K9P0-F1
#
_cell.length_a   1.000
_cell.length_b   1.000
_cell.length_c   1.000
_cell.angle_alpha   90.00
_cell.angle_beta   90.00
_cell.angle_gamma   90.00
#
_symmetry.space_group_name_H-M   'P 1'
#
loop_
_entity.id
_entity.type
_entity.pdbx_description
1 polymer ?
#
loop_
_entity_poly.entity_id
_entity_poly.type
_entity_poly.pdbx_seq_one_letter_code
_entity_poly.pdbx_strand_id
1 'polypeptide(L)'
;LGEYIIQLAGHKPSHIVAPAVHLSQQQIRELFSREAGRELPDEPEALAAFARERLREKFLRADVGISGANFVVAESGTVVLVTNEGNGRMVTSLPRVHIAVMGMERVVPTWEDLGVLLEVLARSATGQKITVYTTFAGGPRRPGEVDGPEEFHLVIVDNGRSNLLGTLFQEALHCIRCGACLNACPVYRQMGGHPYGGVYSGPIGAVITPLLAGFDGWEELPYASSLCGACHEACPVMIPLHDLLVDLREEEVRQGRTGTAERIAFRLWRWIFTDPQRYRVAARLAAWLQRPWLRREPGGPGTEAPATGQGSTEGGGSGDPAVQGASPRASDGLPTLLAGAVLRGGPGPLGAWTAGRDFPPLADRPFHARWAQLQEEGPEGEVPPREPQRGVDEAGPTGEREAARDGA
;
A
#
# COMPACT_ATOMS: atom_id res chain seq x y z
N LEU A 1 -20.50 -17.93 -4.83
CA LEU A 1 -20.17 -18.91 -3.77
C LEU A 1 -19.49 -18.24 -2.58
N GLY A 2 -18.46 -17.42 -2.82
CA GLY A 2 -17.71 -16.75 -1.75
C GLY A 2 -18.58 -15.96 -0.76
N GLU A 3 -19.59 -15.23 -1.25
CA GLU A 3 -20.55 -14.50 -0.40
C GLU A 3 -21.30 -15.42 0.58
N TYR A 4 -21.74 -16.60 0.12
CA TYR A 4 -22.43 -17.56 0.99
C TYR A 4 -21.51 -18.09 2.08
N ILE A 5 -20.23 -18.33 1.75
CA ILE A 5 -19.23 -18.80 2.71
C ILE A 5 -19.03 -17.76 3.81
N ILE A 6 -18.80 -16.48 3.46
CA ILE A 6 -18.56 -15.44 4.48
C ILE A 6 -19.81 -15.14 5.30
N GLN A 7 -21.01 -15.28 4.73
CA GLN A 7 -22.27 -15.16 5.45
C GLN A 7 -22.40 -16.25 6.54
N LEU A 8 -22.10 -17.50 6.21
CA LEU A 8 -22.09 -18.58 7.20
C LEU A 8 -21.00 -18.38 8.26
N ALA A 9 -19.85 -17.81 7.88
CA ALA A 9 -18.76 -17.53 8.80
C ALA A 9 -19.01 -16.27 9.67
N GLY A 10 -19.97 -15.41 9.32
CA GLY A 10 -20.14 -14.11 9.97
C GLY A 10 -19.01 -13.11 9.67
N HIS A 11 -18.30 -13.29 8.56
CA HIS A 11 -17.15 -12.46 8.17
C HIS A 11 -17.55 -11.36 7.19
N LYS A 12 -16.80 -10.25 7.20
CA LYS A 12 -16.84 -9.26 6.11
C LYS A 12 -16.05 -9.77 4.89
N PRO A 13 -16.36 -9.30 3.66
CA PRO A 13 -15.57 -9.66 2.48
C PRO A 13 -14.12 -9.15 2.61
N SER A 14 -13.14 -9.98 2.27
CA SER A 14 -11.73 -9.55 2.25
C SER A 14 -11.31 -9.01 0.87
N HIS A 15 -11.91 -9.50 -0.21
CA HIS A 15 -11.59 -9.07 -1.58
C HIS A 15 -12.87 -8.86 -2.40
N ILE A 16 -12.86 -7.86 -3.29
CA ILE A 16 -14.05 -7.45 -4.07
C ILE A 16 -14.54 -8.57 -5.00
N VAL A 17 -13.62 -9.32 -5.63
CA VAL A 17 -13.94 -10.42 -6.55
C VAL A 17 -13.93 -11.80 -5.87
N ALA A 18 -13.26 -11.92 -4.72
CA ALA A 18 -13.01 -13.20 -4.05
C ALA A 18 -13.26 -13.06 -2.54
N PRO A 19 -14.51 -12.87 -2.10
CA PRO A 19 -14.85 -12.44 -0.74
C PRO A 19 -14.28 -13.33 0.38
N ALA A 20 -14.17 -14.64 0.11
CA ALA A 20 -13.75 -15.67 1.05
C ALA A 20 -12.27 -16.08 0.90
N VAL A 21 -11.43 -15.35 0.16
CA VAL A 21 -10.04 -15.75 -0.15
C VAL A 21 -9.15 -15.95 1.08
N HIS A 22 -9.54 -15.40 2.23
CA HIS A 22 -8.84 -15.56 3.50
C HIS A 22 -9.13 -16.90 4.21
N LEU A 23 -10.07 -17.71 3.69
CA LEU A 23 -10.41 -19.02 4.26
C LEU A 23 -9.77 -20.15 3.46
N SER A 24 -9.20 -21.12 4.16
CA SER A 24 -8.72 -22.36 3.56
C SER A 24 -9.88 -23.27 3.17
N GLN A 25 -9.63 -24.19 2.25
CA GLN A 25 -10.59 -25.22 1.85
C GLN A 25 -11.06 -26.07 3.04
N GLN A 26 -10.17 -26.40 3.98
CA GLN A 26 -10.50 -27.14 5.19
C GLN A 26 -11.47 -26.36 6.10
N GLN A 27 -11.23 -25.06 6.28
CA GLN A 27 -12.13 -24.19 7.05
C GLN A 27 -13.52 -24.09 6.39
N ILE A 28 -13.55 -24.04 5.05
CA ILE A 28 -14.81 -24.05 4.28
C ILE A 28 -15.53 -25.39 4.46
N ARG A 29 -14.83 -26.53 4.39
CA ARG A 29 -15.40 -27.86 4.65
C ARG A 29 -16.00 -27.95 6.04
N GLU A 30 -15.28 -27.52 7.07
CA GLU A 30 -15.79 -27.54 8.45
C GLU A 30 -17.06 -26.69 8.58
N LEU A 31 -17.07 -25.50 7.97
CA LEU A 31 -18.22 -24.61 7.97
C LEU A 31 -19.43 -25.26 7.30
N PHE A 32 -19.24 -25.84 6.11
CA PHE A 32 -20.33 -26.51 5.38
C PHE A 32 -20.77 -27.80 6.06
N SER A 33 -19.87 -28.55 6.70
CA SER A 33 -20.20 -29.77 7.45
C SER A 33 -21.09 -29.45 8.66
N ARG A 34 -20.79 -28.34 9.36
CA ARG A 34 -21.65 -27.83 10.44
C ARG A 34 -23.04 -27.45 9.93
N GLU A 35 -23.13 -26.71 8.82
CA GLU A 35 -24.42 -26.34 8.21
C GLU A 35 -25.19 -27.57 7.69
N ALA A 36 -24.49 -28.60 7.20
CA ALA A 36 -25.09 -29.83 6.69
C ALA A 36 -25.55 -30.79 7.81
N GLY A 37 -25.06 -30.62 9.04
CA GLY A 37 -25.26 -31.58 10.13
C GLY A 37 -24.57 -32.93 9.91
N ARG A 38 -23.62 -33.01 8.97
CA ARG A 38 -22.84 -34.21 8.64
C ARG A 38 -21.48 -33.82 8.10
N GLU A 39 -20.51 -34.71 8.21
CA GLU A 39 -19.21 -34.50 7.59
C GLU A 39 -19.33 -34.51 6.06
N LEU A 40 -18.77 -33.47 5.44
CA LEU A 40 -18.63 -33.38 3.99
C LEU A 40 -17.21 -33.78 3.56
N PRO A 41 -17.05 -34.26 2.31
CA PRO A 41 -15.73 -34.49 1.73
C PRO A 41 -14.93 -33.20 1.54
N ASP A 42 -13.61 -33.31 1.44
CA ASP A 42 -12.73 -32.15 1.20
C ASP A 42 -12.80 -31.65 -0.24
N GLU A 43 -13.21 -32.45 -1.22
CA GLU A 43 -13.14 -32.10 -2.65
C GLU A 43 -13.92 -30.81 -2.96
N PRO A 44 -13.33 -29.82 -3.68
CA PRO A 44 -13.98 -28.56 -4.01
C PRO A 44 -15.31 -28.75 -4.74
N GLU A 45 -15.40 -29.76 -5.62
CA GLU A 45 -16.60 -30.12 -6.37
C GLU A 45 -17.73 -30.55 -5.43
N ALA A 46 -17.42 -31.34 -4.39
CA ALA A 46 -18.40 -31.80 -3.41
C ALA A 46 -18.93 -30.63 -2.57
N LEU A 47 -18.03 -29.73 -2.13
CA LEU A 47 -18.40 -28.53 -1.38
C LEU A 47 -19.25 -27.56 -2.23
N ALA A 48 -18.89 -27.37 -3.49
CA ALA A 48 -19.65 -26.56 -4.42
C ALA A 48 -21.03 -27.18 -4.76
N ALA A 49 -21.11 -28.51 -4.86
CA ALA A 49 -22.36 -29.24 -5.06
C ALA A 49 -23.31 -29.06 -3.87
N PHE A 50 -22.80 -29.18 -2.64
CA PHE A 50 -23.58 -28.92 -1.43
C PHE A 50 -24.13 -27.48 -1.41
N ALA A 51 -23.27 -26.48 -1.63
CA ALA A 51 -23.71 -25.08 -1.67
C ALA A 51 -24.76 -24.85 -2.77
N ARG A 52 -24.59 -25.46 -3.94
CA ARG A 52 -25.53 -25.39 -5.06
C ARG A 52 -26.89 -25.98 -4.70
N GLU A 53 -26.92 -27.17 -4.10
CA GLU A 53 -28.16 -27.81 -3.63
C GLU A 53 -28.90 -26.88 -2.66
N ARG A 54 -28.21 -26.41 -1.63
CA ARG A 54 -28.77 -25.54 -0.59
C ARG A 54 -29.30 -24.21 -1.12
N LEU A 55 -28.56 -23.58 -2.04
CA LEU A 55 -28.93 -22.28 -2.60
C LEU A 55 -30.04 -22.38 -3.65
N ARG A 56 -30.11 -23.47 -4.43
CA ARG A 56 -31.15 -23.66 -5.45
C ARG A 56 -32.55 -23.65 -4.85
N GLU A 57 -32.76 -24.31 -3.71
CA GLU A 57 -34.05 -24.27 -3.03
C GLU A 57 -34.47 -22.84 -2.66
N LYS A 58 -33.50 -22.01 -2.22
CA LYS A 58 -33.75 -20.60 -1.90
C LYS A 58 -34.10 -19.80 -3.15
N PHE A 59 -33.36 -19.97 -4.24
CA PHE A 59 -33.63 -19.25 -5.50
C PHE A 59 -35.01 -19.60 -6.08
N LEU A 60 -35.43 -20.86 -6.01
CA LEU A 60 -36.73 -21.31 -6.54
C LEU A 60 -37.94 -20.83 -5.74
N ARG A 61 -37.76 -20.53 -4.44
CA ARG A 61 -38.84 -20.08 -3.55
C ARG A 61 -38.89 -18.57 -3.38
N ALA A 62 -37.89 -17.83 -3.87
CA ALA A 62 -37.81 -16.39 -3.64
C ALA A 62 -38.82 -15.64 -4.51
N ASP A 63 -39.61 -14.76 -3.89
CA ASP A 63 -40.52 -13.86 -4.61
C ASP A 63 -39.77 -12.68 -5.28
N VAL A 64 -38.68 -12.24 -4.64
CA VAL A 64 -37.88 -11.08 -5.05
C VAL A 64 -36.40 -11.44 -5.15
N GLY A 65 -35.79 -11.11 -6.29
CA GLY A 65 -34.36 -11.17 -6.51
C GLY A 65 -33.73 -9.79 -6.39
N ILE A 66 -32.66 -9.66 -5.61
CA ILE A 66 -31.89 -8.42 -5.49
C ILE A 66 -30.48 -8.66 -6.04
N SER A 67 -30.07 -7.86 -7.02
CA SER A 67 -28.73 -7.93 -7.60
C SER A 67 -28.02 -6.59 -7.57
N GLY A 68 -26.70 -6.62 -7.74
CA GLY A 68 -25.95 -5.44 -8.15
C GLY A 68 -26.13 -5.14 -9.65
N ALA A 69 -25.29 -4.25 -10.16
CA ALA A 69 -24.96 -4.13 -11.58
C ALA A 69 -23.46 -3.85 -11.72
N ASN A 70 -22.78 -4.55 -12.63
CA ASN A 70 -21.40 -4.21 -13.00
C ASN A 70 -21.42 -2.97 -13.89
N PHE A 71 -22.33 -2.97 -14.87
CA PHE A 71 -22.57 -1.85 -15.78
C PHE A 71 -24.08 -1.71 -16.08
N VAL A 72 -24.49 -0.52 -16.50
CA VAL A 72 -25.77 -0.25 -17.15
C VAL A 72 -25.51 0.50 -18.44
N VAL A 73 -26.01 -0.02 -19.56
CA VAL A 73 -25.87 0.60 -20.88
C VAL A 73 -26.94 1.66 -21.05
N ALA A 74 -26.55 2.93 -21.16
CA ALA A 74 -27.46 4.07 -21.19
C ALA A 74 -28.36 4.05 -22.44
N GLU A 75 -27.81 3.73 -23.62
CA GLU A 75 -28.58 3.77 -24.87
C GLU A 75 -29.74 2.76 -24.92
N SER A 76 -29.68 1.67 -24.14
CA SER A 76 -30.70 0.61 -24.13
C SER A 76 -31.35 0.39 -22.77
N GLY A 77 -30.89 1.06 -21.71
CA GLY A 77 -31.32 0.81 -20.33
C GLY A 77 -31.02 -0.61 -19.83
N THR A 78 -30.03 -1.30 -20.40
CA THR A 78 -29.75 -2.71 -20.08
C THR A 78 -28.81 -2.86 -18.89
N VAL A 79 -29.21 -3.66 -17.90
CA VAL A 79 -28.37 -4.02 -16.74
C VAL A 79 -27.44 -5.17 -17.10
N VAL A 80 -26.17 -5.03 -16.76
CA VAL A 80 -25.12 -6.01 -17.06
C VAL A 80 -24.55 -6.57 -15.76
N LEU A 81 -24.61 -7.88 -15.63
CA LEU A 81 -24.08 -8.64 -14.51
C LEU A 81 -22.97 -9.57 -14.98
N VAL A 82 -21.86 -9.53 -14.27
CA VAL A 82 -20.67 -10.32 -14.57
C VAL A 82 -20.43 -11.25 -13.38
N THR A 83 -20.52 -12.55 -13.60
CA THR A 83 -20.32 -13.56 -12.55
C THR A 83 -19.52 -14.76 -13.05
N ASN A 84 -18.87 -15.47 -12.12
CA ASN A 84 -18.23 -16.75 -12.40
C ASN A 84 -19.08 -17.93 -11.93
N GLU A 85 -20.00 -17.69 -11.00
CA GLU A 85 -21.00 -18.63 -10.55
C GLU A 85 -22.35 -18.23 -11.17
N GLY A 86 -23.05 -19.18 -11.80
CA GLY A 86 -24.29 -18.91 -12.54
C GLY A 86 -25.49 -18.47 -11.69
N ASN A 87 -25.27 -18.15 -10.40
CA ASN A 87 -26.31 -17.70 -9.48
C ASN A 87 -26.86 -16.31 -9.82
N GLY A 88 -26.09 -15.44 -10.48
CA GLY A 88 -26.58 -14.15 -10.96
C GLY A 88 -27.84 -14.30 -11.81
N ARG A 89 -27.81 -15.20 -12.81
CA ARG A 89 -28.98 -15.49 -13.66
C ARG A 89 -30.18 -15.99 -12.84
N MET A 90 -29.94 -16.88 -11.87
CA MET A 90 -31.02 -17.40 -11.02
C MET A 90 -31.69 -16.29 -10.20
N VAL A 91 -30.92 -15.32 -9.71
CA VAL A 91 -31.45 -14.16 -8.97
C VAL A 91 -32.24 -13.22 -9.88
N THR A 92 -31.83 -13.05 -11.14
CA THR A 92 -32.48 -12.07 -12.04
C THR A 92 -33.61 -12.65 -12.88
N SER A 93 -33.75 -13.97 -13.00
CA SER A 93 -34.74 -14.58 -13.92
C SER A 93 -35.78 -15.49 -13.26
N LEU A 94 -35.52 -16.03 -12.06
CA LEU A 94 -36.47 -16.94 -11.39
C LEU A 94 -37.50 -16.20 -10.52
N PRO A 95 -37.11 -15.19 -9.70
CA PRO A 95 -38.07 -14.46 -8.89
C PRO A 95 -39.04 -13.65 -9.75
N ARG A 96 -40.25 -13.44 -9.25
CA ARG A 96 -41.27 -12.64 -9.93
C ARG A 96 -40.88 -11.16 -10.01
N VAL A 97 -40.14 -10.66 -9.05
CA VAL A 97 -39.66 -9.27 -9.02
C VAL A 97 -38.14 -9.25 -9.02
N HIS A 98 -37.53 -8.43 -9.86
CA HIS A 98 -36.09 -8.16 -9.85
C HIS A 98 -35.80 -6.71 -9.48
N ILE A 99 -34.98 -6.50 -8.46
CA ILE A 99 -34.46 -5.19 -8.06
C ILE A 99 -32.95 -5.18 -8.32
N ALA A 100 -32.50 -4.34 -9.25
CA ALA A 100 -31.09 -4.06 -9.48
C ALA A 100 -30.68 -2.79 -8.70
N VAL A 101 -29.59 -2.89 -7.93
CA VAL A 101 -29.02 -1.76 -7.18
C VAL A 101 -27.63 -1.43 -7.71
N MET A 102 -27.38 -0.17 -8.03
CA MET A 102 -26.09 0.28 -8.55
C MET A 102 -25.68 1.62 -7.98
N GLY A 103 -24.38 1.88 -7.93
CA GLY A 103 -23.90 3.26 -7.75
C GLY A 103 -24.05 4.03 -9.06
N MET A 104 -24.26 5.36 -9.00
CA MET A 104 -24.45 6.19 -10.20
C MET A 104 -23.31 6.11 -11.22
N GLU A 105 -22.12 5.70 -10.79
CA GLU A 105 -20.91 5.58 -11.62
C GLU A 105 -20.86 4.32 -12.49
N ARG A 106 -21.86 3.43 -12.41
CA ARG A 106 -21.89 2.17 -13.16
C ARG A 106 -22.50 2.31 -14.56
N VAL A 107 -22.67 3.52 -15.07
CA VAL A 107 -23.30 3.75 -16.39
C VAL A 107 -22.23 3.80 -17.48
N VAL A 108 -22.50 3.14 -18.60
CA VAL A 108 -21.70 3.23 -19.84
C VAL A 108 -22.58 3.77 -20.96
N PRO A 109 -22.09 4.63 -21.87
CA PRO A 109 -22.95 5.25 -22.88
C PRO A 109 -23.51 4.24 -23.88
N THR A 110 -22.63 3.42 -24.47
CA THR A 110 -22.97 2.52 -25.58
C THR A 110 -22.56 1.06 -25.35
N TRP A 111 -23.06 0.16 -26.20
CA TRP A 111 -22.64 -1.24 -26.29
C TRP A 111 -21.17 -1.39 -26.69
N GLU A 112 -20.66 -0.48 -27.52
CA GLU A 112 -19.25 -0.47 -27.92
C GLU A 112 -18.34 -0.19 -26.72
N ASP A 113 -18.70 0.83 -25.91
CA ASP A 113 -17.99 1.15 -24.66
C ASP A 113 -18.03 -0.02 -23.68
N LEU A 114 -19.20 -0.67 -23.56
CA LEU A 114 -19.34 -1.86 -22.73
C LEU A 114 -18.39 -2.99 -23.17
N GLY A 115 -18.27 -3.23 -24.47
CA GLY A 115 -17.40 -4.27 -25.03
C GLY A 115 -15.96 -4.12 -24.55
N VAL A 116 -15.43 -2.89 -24.61
CA VAL A 116 -14.09 -2.56 -24.12
C VAL A 116 -13.98 -2.82 -22.61
N LEU A 117 -14.97 -2.36 -21.83
CA LEU A 117 -14.94 -2.49 -20.38
C LEU A 117 -15.06 -3.94 -19.90
N LEU A 118 -15.86 -4.77 -20.57
CA LEU A 118 -15.95 -6.20 -20.28
C LEU A 118 -14.62 -6.92 -20.56
N GLU A 119 -13.94 -6.56 -21.65
CA GLU A 119 -12.65 -7.13 -22.04
C GLU A 119 -11.57 -6.83 -20.99
N VAL A 120 -11.44 -5.57 -20.56
CA VAL A 120 -10.45 -5.20 -19.54
C VAL A 120 -10.84 -5.69 -18.15
N LEU A 121 -12.14 -5.73 -17.81
CA LEU A 121 -12.62 -6.22 -16.51
C LEU A 121 -12.18 -7.66 -16.25
N ALA A 122 -12.48 -8.58 -17.17
CA ALA A 122 -12.19 -10.00 -16.99
C ALA A 122 -10.68 -10.27 -16.94
N ARG A 123 -9.92 -9.62 -17.83
CA ARG A 123 -8.46 -9.80 -17.92
C ARG A 123 -7.74 -9.27 -16.69
N SER A 124 -8.12 -8.09 -16.22
CA SER A 124 -7.49 -7.48 -15.03
C SER A 124 -7.94 -8.12 -13.72
N ALA A 125 -9.13 -8.72 -13.66
CA ALA A 125 -9.63 -9.36 -12.44
C ALA A 125 -9.09 -10.78 -12.26
N THR A 126 -9.34 -11.65 -13.24
CA THR A 126 -9.09 -13.10 -13.12
C THR A 126 -8.19 -13.64 -14.23
N GLY A 127 -7.66 -12.79 -15.10
CA GLY A 127 -6.86 -13.20 -16.27
C GLY A 127 -7.69 -13.88 -17.37
N GLN A 128 -9.02 -13.92 -17.24
CA GLN A 128 -9.90 -14.56 -18.21
C GLN A 128 -10.10 -13.65 -19.43
N LYS A 129 -10.31 -14.25 -20.61
CA LYS A 129 -10.66 -13.49 -21.83
C LYS A 129 -12.03 -12.81 -21.70
N ILE A 130 -12.96 -13.51 -21.06
CA ILE A 130 -14.30 -13.07 -20.65
C ILE A 130 -14.71 -13.94 -19.44
N THR A 131 -15.58 -13.43 -18.58
CA THR A 131 -16.09 -14.22 -17.44
C THR A 131 -16.98 -15.37 -17.89
N VAL A 132 -17.20 -16.34 -16.98
CA VAL A 132 -18.01 -17.53 -17.28
C VAL A 132 -19.46 -17.15 -17.61
N TYR A 133 -20.01 -16.15 -16.92
CA TYR A 133 -21.34 -15.62 -17.19
C TYR A 133 -21.28 -14.10 -17.33
N THR A 134 -21.85 -13.60 -18.43
CA THR A 134 -22.17 -12.19 -18.65
C THR A 134 -23.65 -12.12 -18.99
N THR A 135 -24.46 -11.61 -18.06
CA THR A 135 -25.92 -11.55 -18.18
C THR A 135 -26.33 -10.14 -18.54
N PHE A 136 -27.14 -10.00 -19.59
CA PHE A 136 -27.74 -8.75 -20.03
C PHE A 136 -29.24 -8.79 -19.75
N ALA A 137 -29.70 -7.97 -18.80
CA ALA A 137 -31.09 -7.91 -18.37
C ALA A 137 -31.74 -6.61 -18.86
N GLY A 138 -32.66 -6.74 -19.81
CA GLY A 138 -33.33 -5.61 -20.47
C GLY A 138 -34.62 -5.12 -19.81
N GLY A 139 -34.95 -5.63 -18.61
CA GLY A 139 -36.19 -5.29 -17.89
C GLY A 139 -37.08 -6.51 -17.61
N PRO A 140 -38.40 -6.30 -17.42
CA PRO A 140 -39.33 -7.39 -17.15
C PRO A 140 -39.53 -8.28 -18.39
N ARG A 141 -39.94 -9.52 -18.16
CA ARG A 141 -40.24 -10.48 -19.23
C ARG A 141 -41.33 -9.94 -20.16
N ARG A 142 -41.17 -10.19 -21.45
CA ARG A 142 -42.13 -9.79 -22.49
C ARG A 142 -43.21 -10.86 -22.67
N PRO A 143 -44.37 -10.50 -23.24
CA PRO A 143 -45.38 -11.49 -23.61
C PRO A 143 -44.79 -12.59 -24.50
N GLY A 144 -44.96 -13.85 -24.09
CA GLY A 144 -44.45 -15.02 -24.81
C GLY A 144 -43.05 -15.50 -24.39
N GLU A 145 -42.34 -14.76 -23.53
CA GLU A 145 -41.10 -15.24 -22.92
C GLU A 145 -41.40 -16.23 -21.79
N VAL A 146 -40.60 -17.31 -21.73
CA VAL A 146 -40.80 -18.42 -20.79
C VAL A 146 -40.17 -18.18 -19.42
N ASP A 147 -39.20 -17.28 -19.33
CA ASP A 147 -38.48 -16.93 -18.11
C ASP A 147 -38.29 -15.42 -17.98
N GLY A 148 -37.90 -14.97 -16.78
CA GLY A 148 -37.69 -13.56 -16.46
C GLY A 148 -38.70 -13.02 -15.44
N PRO A 149 -38.38 -11.86 -14.82
CA PRO A 149 -39.20 -11.27 -13.79
C PRO A 149 -40.47 -10.63 -14.40
N GLU A 150 -41.57 -10.67 -13.67
CA GLU A 150 -42.81 -9.96 -14.01
C GLU A 150 -42.66 -8.45 -13.81
N GLU A 151 -41.84 -8.04 -12.85
CA GLU A 151 -41.60 -6.65 -12.49
C GLU A 151 -40.10 -6.39 -12.31
N PHE A 152 -39.63 -5.22 -12.77
CA PHE A 152 -38.24 -4.81 -12.69
C PHE A 152 -38.11 -3.40 -12.09
N HIS A 153 -37.19 -3.25 -11.14
CA HIS A 153 -36.83 -1.96 -10.56
C HIS A 153 -35.33 -1.72 -10.63
N LEU A 154 -34.94 -0.50 -10.99
CA LEU A 154 -33.56 -0.03 -10.92
C LEU A 154 -33.43 1.03 -9.82
N VAL A 155 -32.54 0.79 -8.86
CA VAL A 155 -32.20 1.73 -7.79
C VAL A 155 -30.80 2.26 -8.05
N ILE A 156 -30.72 3.54 -8.40
CA ILE A 156 -29.45 4.25 -8.59
C ILE A 156 -29.10 4.98 -7.28
N VAL A 157 -27.97 4.60 -6.70
CA VAL A 157 -27.48 5.11 -5.42
C VAL A 157 -26.39 6.14 -5.68
N ASP A 158 -26.67 7.39 -5.30
CA ASP A 158 -25.66 8.43 -5.23
C ASP A 158 -24.73 8.19 -4.02
N ASN A 159 -25.25 8.33 -2.81
CA ASN A 159 -24.50 8.17 -1.54
C ASN A 159 -23.19 8.97 -1.56
N GLY A 160 -23.25 10.24 -1.95
CA GLY A 160 -22.12 11.16 -1.96
C GLY A 160 -21.24 11.11 -3.21
N ARG A 161 -21.53 10.23 -4.19
CA ARG A 161 -20.75 10.11 -5.43
C ARG A 161 -20.81 11.36 -6.30
N SER A 162 -21.97 12.01 -6.38
CA SER A 162 -22.15 13.26 -7.13
C SER A 162 -21.29 14.40 -6.60
N ASN A 163 -20.94 14.40 -5.31
CA ASN A 163 -20.01 15.38 -4.73
C ASN A 163 -18.59 15.26 -5.29
N LEU A 164 -18.24 14.12 -5.91
CA LEU A 164 -16.92 13.91 -6.51
C LEU A 164 -16.85 14.40 -7.96
N LEU A 165 -17.99 14.61 -8.62
CA LEU A 165 -18.01 15.10 -10.00
C LEU A 165 -17.44 16.53 -10.07
N GLY A 166 -16.57 16.78 -11.04
CA GLY A 166 -15.86 18.04 -11.24
C GLY A 166 -14.74 18.30 -10.23
N THR A 167 -14.47 17.37 -9.32
CA THR A 167 -13.38 17.49 -8.33
C THR A 167 -12.14 16.70 -8.77
N LEU A 168 -11.01 16.90 -8.07
CA LEU A 168 -9.80 16.09 -8.24
C LEU A 168 -10.05 14.59 -8.00
N PHE A 169 -11.08 14.25 -7.21
CA PHE A 169 -11.41 12.86 -6.86
C PHE A 169 -12.37 12.17 -7.85
N GLN A 170 -12.82 12.87 -8.91
CA GLN A 170 -13.78 12.33 -9.87
C GLN A 170 -13.33 10.98 -10.45
N GLU A 171 -12.03 10.84 -10.73
CA GLU A 171 -11.49 9.63 -11.37
C GLU A 171 -11.67 8.37 -10.52
N ALA A 172 -11.83 8.49 -9.20
CA ALA A 172 -12.15 7.34 -8.34
C ALA A 172 -13.48 6.66 -8.76
N LEU A 173 -14.41 7.40 -9.37
CA LEU A 173 -15.68 6.90 -9.88
C LEU A 173 -15.52 6.01 -11.13
N HIS A 174 -14.41 6.11 -11.86
CA HIS A 174 -14.15 5.26 -13.04
C HIS A 174 -13.90 3.80 -12.67
N CYS A 175 -13.66 3.49 -11.38
CA CYS A 175 -13.24 2.17 -10.95
C CYS A 175 -14.26 1.11 -11.39
N ILE A 176 -13.87 0.16 -12.23
CA ILE A 176 -14.74 -0.96 -12.70
C ILE A 176 -14.81 -2.14 -11.74
N ARG A 177 -14.25 -2.01 -10.52
CA ARG A 177 -14.26 -3.03 -9.46
C ARG A 177 -13.58 -4.36 -9.86
N CYS A 178 -12.55 -4.32 -10.71
CA CYS A 178 -11.80 -5.51 -11.12
C CYS A 178 -10.91 -6.11 -10.03
N GLY A 179 -10.51 -5.32 -9.02
CA GLY A 179 -9.60 -5.78 -7.96
C GLY A 179 -8.11 -5.81 -8.32
N ALA A 180 -7.72 -5.42 -9.54
CA ALA A 180 -6.32 -5.40 -9.96
C ALA A 180 -5.41 -4.60 -9.02
N CYS A 181 -5.88 -3.45 -8.53
CA CYS A 181 -5.15 -2.63 -7.57
C CYS A 181 -4.93 -3.33 -6.21
N LEU A 182 -5.85 -4.21 -5.77
CA LEU A 182 -5.67 -5.00 -4.56
C LEU A 182 -4.54 -6.00 -4.76
N ASN A 183 -4.56 -6.72 -5.88
CA ASN A 183 -3.56 -7.74 -6.21
C ASN A 183 -2.15 -7.16 -6.40
N ALA A 184 -2.03 -5.95 -6.94
CA ALA A 184 -0.75 -5.27 -7.13
C ALA A 184 -0.20 -4.64 -5.84
N CYS A 185 -1.06 -4.32 -4.87
CA CYS A 185 -0.66 -3.54 -3.69
C CYS A 185 0.13 -4.38 -2.67
N PRO A 186 1.37 -4.00 -2.32
CA PRO A 186 2.17 -4.74 -1.34
C PRO A 186 1.54 -4.68 0.07
N VAL A 187 0.91 -3.56 0.42
CA VAL A 187 0.24 -3.37 1.71
C VAL A 187 -0.97 -4.30 1.83
N TYR A 188 -1.85 -4.33 0.82
CA TYR A 188 -2.99 -5.24 0.79
C TYR A 188 -2.56 -6.72 0.84
N ARG A 189 -1.52 -7.10 0.08
CA ARG A 189 -1.03 -8.48 0.07
C ARG A 189 -0.52 -8.96 1.43
N GLN A 190 0.03 -8.06 2.24
CA GLN A 190 0.55 -8.40 3.56
C GLN A 190 -0.54 -8.38 4.64
N MET A 191 -1.46 -7.42 4.58
CA MET A 191 -2.45 -7.20 5.65
C MET A 191 -3.81 -7.86 5.39
N GLY A 192 -4.11 -8.19 4.12
CA GLY A 192 -5.44 -8.57 3.68
C GLY A 192 -6.42 -7.39 3.63
N GLY A 193 -7.69 -7.69 3.37
CA GLY A 193 -8.72 -6.65 3.20
C GLY A 193 -9.48 -6.23 4.45
N HIS A 194 -9.53 -7.07 5.50
CA HIS A 194 -10.28 -6.76 6.71
C HIS A 194 -9.79 -5.54 7.49
N PRO A 195 -8.47 -5.26 7.58
CA PRO A 195 -7.98 -4.07 8.27
C PRO A 195 -8.44 -2.74 7.65
N TYR A 196 -8.90 -2.74 6.39
CA TYR A 196 -9.47 -1.56 5.74
C TYR A 196 -10.88 -1.22 6.26
N GLY A 197 -11.52 -2.10 7.03
CA GLY A 197 -12.79 -1.88 7.75
C GLY A 197 -14.08 -1.85 6.91
N GLY A 198 -14.01 -1.31 5.69
CA GLY A 198 -15.13 -1.15 4.76
C GLY A 198 -15.38 -2.35 3.84
N VAL A 199 -16.42 -2.24 3.00
CA VAL A 199 -16.69 -3.21 1.92
C VAL A 199 -15.68 -3.04 0.78
N TYR A 200 -15.26 -1.80 0.52
CA TYR A 200 -14.16 -1.51 -0.39
C TYR A 200 -12.83 -1.64 0.38
N SER A 201 -11.99 -2.59 -0.03
CA SER A 201 -10.66 -2.81 0.55
C SER A 201 -9.55 -2.39 -0.42
N GLY A 202 -8.30 -2.41 0.07
CA GLY A 202 -7.13 -2.10 -0.74
C GLY A 202 -7.05 -0.64 -1.19
N PRO A 203 -6.21 -0.34 -2.21
CA PRO A 203 -5.97 1.04 -2.63
C PRO A 203 -7.23 1.83 -3.02
N ILE A 204 -8.15 1.21 -3.77
CA ILE A 204 -9.42 1.87 -4.10
C ILE A 204 -10.27 2.11 -2.86
N GLY A 205 -10.32 1.14 -1.93
CA GLY A 205 -11.04 1.28 -0.67
C GLY A 205 -10.51 2.41 0.19
N ALA A 206 -9.19 2.56 0.24
CA ALA A 206 -8.52 3.63 0.96
C ALA A 206 -8.84 5.04 0.41
N VAL A 207 -9.15 5.15 -0.88
CA VAL A 207 -9.59 6.40 -1.50
C VAL A 207 -11.10 6.61 -1.38
N ILE A 208 -11.90 5.65 -1.83
CA ILE A 208 -13.34 5.86 -2.02
C ILE A 208 -14.12 5.87 -0.69
N THR A 209 -13.66 5.15 0.33
CA THR A 209 -14.36 5.06 1.62
C THR A 209 -14.47 6.41 2.32
N PRO A 210 -13.36 7.14 2.59
CA PRO A 210 -13.46 8.46 3.23
C PRO A 210 -14.23 9.48 2.38
N LEU A 211 -14.18 9.36 1.04
CA LEU A 211 -14.93 10.23 0.14
C LEU A 211 -16.45 10.01 0.20
N LEU A 212 -16.91 8.77 0.44
CA LEU A 212 -18.34 8.44 0.50
C LEU A 212 -18.91 8.48 1.93
N ALA A 213 -18.12 8.10 2.93
CA ALA A 213 -18.56 7.99 4.32
C ALA A 213 -18.15 9.19 5.20
N GLY A 214 -17.29 10.08 4.68
CA GLY A 214 -16.57 11.06 5.48
C GLY A 214 -15.32 10.46 6.14
N PHE A 215 -14.46 11.32 6.68
CA PHE A 215 -13.19 10.93 7.29
C PHE A 215 -13.33 10.32 8.68
N ASP A 216 -14.43 10.57 9.40
CA ASP A 216 -14.59 10.13 10.78
C ASP A 216 -14.58 8.59 10.87
N GLY A 217 -13.57 8.04 11.55
CA GLY A 217 -13.34 6.59 11.66
C GLY A 217 -12.60 5.97 10.46
N TRP A 218 -12.14 6.78 9.51
CA TRP A 218 -11.42 6.38 8.30
C TRP A 218 -10.13 7.19 8.06
N GLU A 219 -9.66 7.93 9.08
CA GLU A 219 -8.54 8.86 9.00
C GLU A 219 -7.21 8.17 8.64
N GLU A 220 -7.07 6.89 9.01
CA GLU A 220 -5.86 6.12 8.75
C GLU A 220 -5.82 5.53 7.33
N LEU A 221 -6.96 5.47 6.63
CA LEU A 221 -7.04 4.83 5.31
C LEU A 221 -6.14 5.50 4.26
N PRO A 222 -6.11 6.85 4.13
CA PRO A 222 -5.18 7.51 3.22
C PRO A 222 -3.71 7.15 3.47
N TYR A 223 -3.36 6.75 4.69
CA TYR A 223 -2.01 6.37 5.12
C TYR A 223 -1.69 4.88 4.94
N ALA A 224 -2.68 4.04 4.63
CA ALA A 224 -2.52 2.61 4.36
C ALA A 224 -1.90 2.31 2.98
N SER A 225 -0.84 3.01 2.62
CA SER A 225 -0.16 2.92 1.33
C SER A 225 1.30 3.35 1.42
N SER A 226 2.17 2.63 0.71
CA SER A 226 3.58 3.02 0.49
C SER A 226 3.76 4.06 -0.62
N LEU A 227 2.66 4.47 -1.29
CA LEU A 227 2.66 5.41 -2.42
C LEU A 227 3.56 4.99 -3.60
N CYS A 228 3.78 3.69 -3.79
CA CYS A 228 4.69 3.18 -4.84
C CYS A 228 4.14 3.22 -6.27
N GLY A 229 2.90 3.66 -6.50
CA GLY A 229 2.30 3.77 -7.83
C GLY A 229 1.84 2.46 -8.49
N ALA A 230 2.19 1.28 -7.96
CA ALA A 230 1.85 -0.03 -8.58
C ALA A 230 0.34 -0.24 -8.83
N CYS A 231 -0.51 0.35 -7.99
CA CYS A 231 -1.96 0.29 -8.17
C CYS A 231 -2.47 1.08 -9.39
N HIS A 232 -1.79 2.17 -9.77
CA HIS A 232 -2.08 2.94 -10.98
C HIS A 232 -1.63 2.18 -12.23
N GLU A 233 -0.40 1.65 -12.22
CA GLU A 233 0.14 0.84 -13.34
C GLU A 233 -0.73 -0.40 -13.63
N ALA A 234 -1.28 -1.03 -12.59
CA ALA A 234 -2.16 -2.18 -12.73
C ALA A 234 -3.61 -1.81 -13.09
N CYS A 235 -4.00 -0.53 -13.04
CA CYS A 235 -5.38 -0.11 -13.24
C CYS A 235 -5.74 -0.08 -14.73
N PRO A 236 -6.70 -0.89 -15.21
CA PRO A 236 -7.08 -0.87 -16.64
C PRO A 236 -7.77 0.42 -17.08
N VAL A 237 -8.22 1.23 -16.13
CA VAL A 237 -8.90 2.52 -16.36
C VAL A 237 -8.09 3.70 -15.79
N MET A 238 -6.79 3.47 -15.55
CA MET A 238 -5.77 4.49 -15.27
C MET A 238 -6.05 5.43 -14.09
N ILE A 239 -6.75 4.97 -13.04
CA ILE A 239 -7.01 5.80 -11.85
C ILE A 239 -5.69 6.04 -11.08
N PRO A 240 -5.29 7.29 -10.80
CA PRO A 240 -4.07 7.64 -10.10
C PRO A 240 -4.25 7.52 -8.58
N LEU A 241 -4.56 6.30 -8.10
CA LEU A 241 -4.93 6.07 -6.69
C LEU A 241 -3.86 6.55 -5.70
N HIS A 242 -2.58 6.52 -6.05
CA HIS A 242 -1.51 6.99 -5.17
C HIS A 242 -1.52 8.52 -5.02
N ASP A 243 -1.78 9.28 -6.09
CA ASP A 243 -1.94 10.72 -6.03
C ASP A 243 -3.21 11.10 -5.28
N LEU A 244 -4.33 10.42 -5.54
CA LEU A 244 -5.59 10.65 -4.81
C LEU A 244 -5.44 10.41 -3.30
N LEU A 245 -4.59 9.47 -2.88
CA LEU A 245 -4.28 9.27 -1.46
C LEU A 245 -3.48 10.45 -0.88
N VAL A 246 -2.56 11.04 -1.64
CA VAL A 246 -1.84 12.26 -1.22
C VAL A 246 -2.80 13.43 -1.10
N ASP A 247 -3.70 13.60 -2.07
CA ASP A 247 -4.72 14.65 -2.06
C ASP A 247 -5.68 14.50 -0.86
N LEU A 248 -6.04 13.26 -0.49
CA LEU A 248 -6.84 13.00 0.71
C LEU A 248 -6.10 13.41 1.98
N ARG A 249 -4.80 13.09 2.10
CA ARG A 249 -3.98 13.53 3.24
C ARG A 249 -3.87 15.05 3.32
N GLU A 250 -3.76 15.72 2.17
CA GLU A 250 -3.79 17.19 2.13
C GLU A 250 -5.14 17.73 2.63
N GLU A 251 -6.24 17.12 2.21
CA GLU A 251 -7.58 17.54 2.62
C GLU A 251 -7.80 17.33 4.12
N GLU A 252 -7.28 16.26 4.73
CA GLU A 252 -7.29 16.08 6.19
C GLU A 252 -6.54 17.20 6.91
N VAL A 253 -5.38 17.61 6.40
CA VAL A 253 -4.63 18.75 6.93
C VAL A 253 -5.42 20.05 6.79
N ARG A 254 -6.05 20.27 5.63
CA ARG A 254 -6.83 21.48 5.32
C ARG A 254 -8.08 21.60 6.20
N GLN A 255 -8.72 20.48 6.51
CA GLN A 255 -9.84 20.39 7.45
C GLN A 255 -9.41 20.49 8.91
N GLY A 256 -8.11 20.59 9.19
CA GLY A 256 -7.57 20.72 10.54
C GLY A 256 -7.69 19.45 11.38
N ARG A 257 -7.82 18.28 10.73
CA ARG A 257 -7.96 16.96 11.37
C ARG A 257 -6.63 16.41 11.90
N THR A 258 -5.51 17.05 11.58
CA THR A 258 -4.19 16.69 12.10
C THR A 258 -3.95 17.22 13.51
N GLY A 259 -3.11 16.49 14.27
CA GLY A 259 -2.77 16.84 15.65
C GLY A 259 -2.10 18.21 15.78
N THR A 260 -2.41 18.95 16.84
CA THR A 260 -1.82 20.29 17.08
C THR A 260 -0.29 20.23 17.19
N ALA A 261 0.25 19.17 17.81
CA ALA A 261 1.68 18.96 17.94
C ALA A 261 2.36 18.78 16.57
N GLU A 262 1.77 17.97 15.68
CA GLU A 262 2.24 17.77 14.31
C GLU A 262 2.23 19.09 13.53
N ARG A 263 1.13 19.85 13.60
CA ARG A 263 1.03 21.17 12.95
C ARG A 263 2.10 22.14 13.42
N ILE A 264 2.39 22.17 14.73
CA ILE A 264 3.47 23.00 15.28
C ILE A 264 4.83 22.52 14.78
N ALA A 265 5.07 21.21 14.79
CA ALA A 265 6.33 20.61 14.32
C ALA A 265 6.60 20.97 12.85
N PHE A 266 5.62 20.81 11.95
CA PHE A 266 5.77 21.19 10.55
C PHE A 266 5.90 22.69 10.32
N ARG A 267 5.21 23.53 11.12
CA ARG A 267 5.40 24.99 11.06
C ARG A 267 6.82 25.39 11.47
N LEU A 268 7.34 24.80 12.54
CA LEU A 268 8.72 25.03 12.99
C LEU A 268 9.71 24.54 11.95
N TRP A 269 9.50 23.34 11.40
CA TRP A 269 10.30 22.78 10.31
C TRP A 269 10.36 23.75 9.12
N ARG A 270 9.20 24.18 8.61
CA ARG A 270 9.12 25.17 7.54
C ARG A 270 9.90 26.44 7.88
N TRP A 271 9.67 27.02 9.06
CA TRP A 271 10.33 28.26 9.49
C TRP A 271 11.86 28.15 9.54
N ILE A 272 12.39 26.98 9.96
CA ILE A 272 13.83 26.69 10.00
C ILE A 272 14.40 26.47 8.60
N PHE A 273 13.76 25.63 7.78
CA PHE A 273 14.34 25.12 6.54
C PHE A 273 14.13 26.05 5.32
N THR A 274 13.21 27.02 5.38
CA THR A 274 13.00 27.99 4.28
C THR A 274 14.00 29.14 4.27
N ASP A 275 14.83 29.31 5.31
CA ASP A 275 15.78 30.41 5.44
C ASP A 275 17.20 29.88 5.75
N PRO A 276 18.21 30.17 4.91
CA PRO A 276 19.57 29.67 5.11
C PRO A 276 20.22 30.08 6.44
N GLN A 277 19.91 31.27 6.98
CA GLN A 277 20.49 31.72 8.26
C GLN A 277 19.88 30.95 9.42
N ARG A 278 18.55 30.79 9.43
CA ARG A 278 17.84 30.02 10.48
C ARG A 278 18.27 28.56 10.49
N TYR A 279 18.38 27.95 9.31
CA TYR A 279 18.91 26.59 9.16
C TYR A 279 20.33 26.47 9.74
N ARG A 280 21.24 27.40 9.42
CA ARG A 280 22.62 27.37 9.94
C ARG A 280 22.68 27.49 11.47
N VAL A 281 21.87 28.38 12.05
CA VAL A 281 21.79 28.54 13.51
C VAL A 281 21.22 27.28 14.15
N ALA A 282 20.13 26.73 13.60
CA ALA A 282 19.51 25.50 14.08
C ALA A 282 20.48 24.30 13.98
N ALA A 283 21.22 24.16 12.88
CA ALA A 283 22.22 23.12 12.70
C ALA A 283 23.37 23.23 13.71
N ARG A 284 23.89 24.44 13.95
CA ARG A 284 24.93 24.68 14.98
C ARG A 284 24.42 24.38 16.39
N LEU A 285 23.19 24.78 16.70
CA LEU A 285 22.57 24.49 17.98
C LEU A 285 22.36 22.99 18.16
N ALA A 286 21.85 22.29 17.14
CA ALA A 286 21.72 20.84 17.15
C ALA A 286 23.09 20.15 17.30
N ALA A 287 24.13 20.65 16.63
CA ALA A 287 25.49 20.14 16.74
C ALA A 287 26.11 20.38 18.12
N TRP A 288 25.73 21.44 18.81
CA TRP A 288 26.12 21.70 20.19
C TRP A 288 25.33 20.83 21.18
N LEU A 289 24.01 20.73 21.00
CA LEU A 289 23.12 19.94 21.85
C LEU A 289 23.44 18.45 21.79
N GLN A 290 23.90 17.92 20.65
CA GLN A 290 24.25 16.49 20.54
C GLN A 290 25.54 16.12 21.29
N ARG A 291 26.38 17.10 21.69
CA ARG A 291 27.70 16.86 22.31
C ARG A 291 27.72 15.95 23.54
N PRO A 292 26.77 16.03 24.49
CA PRO A 292 26.75 15.16 25.67
C PRO A 292 26.49 13.68 25.33
N TRP A 293 25.96 13.40 24.14
CA TRP A 293 25.60 12.05 23.68
C TRP A 293 26.56 11.49 22.62
N LEU A 294 27.57 12.25 22.22
CA LEU A 294 28.63 11.77 21.33
C LEU A 294 29.58 10.87 22.13
N ARG A 295 29.73 9.61 21.70
CA ARG A 295 30.83 8.76 22.13
C ARG A 295 31.80 8.62 20.97
N ARG A 296 33.08 8.88 21.23
CA ARG A 296 34.15 8.57 20.28
C ARG A 296 34.44 7.07 20.36
N GLU A 297 34.54 6.41 19.22
CA GLU A 297 35.15 5.08 19.18
C GLU A 297 36.65 5.22 19.49
N PRO A 298 37.22 4.38 20.37
CA PRO A 298 38.67 4.25 20.46
C PRO A 298 39.16 3.62 19.15
N GLY A 299 39.75 4.42 18.26
CA GLY A 299 40.33 3.95 16.99
C GLY A 299 39.88 4.66 15.71
N GLY A 300 39.00 5.66 15.77
CA GLY A 300 38.64 6.46 14.58
C GLY A 300 39.80 7.32 14.06
N PRO A 301 39.82 7.64 12.74
CA PRO A 301 40.94 8.37 12.12
C PRO A 301 41.07 9.76 12.77
N GLY A 302 42.15 9.95 13.53
CA GLY A 302 42.44 11.20 14.26
C GLY A 302 42.87 11.05 15.71
N THR A 303 42.95 9.84 16.29
CA THR A 303 43.60 9.63 17.59
C THR A 303 45.09 9.35 17.41
N GLU A 304 45.93 10.39 17.43
CA GLU A 304 47.37 10.23 17.64
C GLU A 304 47.60 9.60 19.02
N ALA A 305 48.21 8.42 19.04
CA ALA A 305 48.66 7.77 20.27
C ALA A 305 49.84 8.56 20.88
N PRO A 306 49.93 8.71 22.21
CA PRO A 306 51.05 9.40 22.82
C PRO A 306 52.33 8.58 22.60
N ALA A 307 53.33 9.20 21.98
CA ALA A 307 54.63 8.60 21.73
C ALA A 307 55.32 8.24 23.06
N THR A 308 55.28 6.96 23.44
CA THR A 308 56.18 6.41 24.45
C THR A 308 57.46 5.94 23.76
N GLY A 309 58.55 6.64 24.02
CA GLY A 309 59.87 6.29 23.52
C GLY A 309 60.48 5.06 24.22
N GLN A 310 61.33 4.36 23.48
CA GLN A 310 62.66 3.82 23.84
C GLN A 310 62.96 2.59 22.98
N GLY A 311 64.06 2.63 22.23
CA GLY A 311 64.53 1.54 21.38
C GLY A 311 65.66 1.99 20.45
N SER A 312 66.88 1.77 20.90
CA SER A 312 68.18 2.24 20.38
C SER A 312 68.71 1.51 19.13
N THR A 313 69.50 2.27 18.32
CA THR A 313 70.69 1.88 17.49
C THR A 313 70.49 0.81 16.40
N GLU A 314 71.01 0.89 15.16
CA GLU A 314 72.15 1.57 14.54
C GLU A 314 72.07 1.35 13.00
N GLY A 315 72.65 2.21 12.15
CA GLY A 315 73.11 1.80 10.80
C GLY A 315 72.79 2.68 9.57
N GLY A 316 73.54 3.79 9.40
CA GLY A 316 74.28 4.19 8.18
C GLY A 316 73.62 4.41 6.78
N GLY A 317 73.86 5.62 6.22
CA GLY A 317 73.94 5.88 4.76
C GLY A 317 72.96 6.94 4.21
N SER A 318 73.28 8.25 4.28
CA SER A 318 73.90 9.09 3.24
C SER A 318 72.95 9.65 2.15
N GLY A 319 72.74 10.98 2.12
CA GLY A 319 72.35 11.72 0.90
C GLY A 319 71.41 12.93 1.02
N ASP A 320 71.92 14.06 1.55
CA ASP A 320 71.76 15.46 1.08
C ASP A 320 70.39 16.20 0.96
N PRO A 321 70.37 17.57 0.93
CA PRO A 321 69.57 18.36 1.87
C PRO A 321 68.41 19.20 1.29
N ALA A 322 67.50 19.55 2.22
CA ALA A 322 66.69 20.76 2.38
C ALA A 322 66.43 21.70 1.18
N VAL A 323 65.13 21.88 0.88
CA VAL A 323 64.56 23.19 0.49
C VAL A 323 63.38 23.49 1.40
N GLN A 324 63.47 24.65 2.08
CA GLN A 324 62.49 25.21 3.00
C GLN A 324 61.23 25.65 2.24
N GLY A 325 60.07 25.16 2.66
CA GLY A 325 58.76 25.57 2.19
C GLY A 325 57.93 26.13 3.34
N ALA A 326 57.53 27.39 3.19
CA ALA A 326 56.76 28.21 4.11
C ALA A 326 55.59 27.52 4.83
N SER A 327 55.44 27.84 6.12
CA SER A 327 54.22 27.61 6.91
C SER A 327 53.03 28.37 6.31
N PRO A 328 51.86 27.73 6.09
CA PRO A 328 50.59 28.42 6.03
C PRO A 328 49.94 28.42 7.41
N ARG A 329 49.91 29.63 7.97
CA ARG A 329 48.87 30.23 8.82
C ARG A 329 47.82 29.29 9.40
N ALA A 330 47.78 29.29 10.74
CA ALA A 330 46.66 28.88 11.55
C ALA A 330 45.33 29.40 10.97
N SER A 331 44.50 28.48 10.48
CA SER A 331 43.09 28.77 10.26
C SER A 331 42.38 28.56 11.59
N ASP A 332 41.67 29.60 12.03
CA ASP A 332 40.75 29.59 13.17
C ASP A 332 39.59 28.62 12.88
N GLY A 333 39.84 27.33 13.05
CA GLY A 333 38.85 26.26 13.02
C GLY A 333 38.76 25.64 14.40
N LEU A 334 37.59 25.72 15.04
CA LEU A 334 37.25 24.83 16.14
C LEU A 334 37.63 23.39 15.72
N PRO A 335 38.34 22.62 16.57
CA PRO A 335 38.77 21.28 16.22
C PRO A 335 37.56 20.49 15.75
N THR A 336 37.75 19.69 14.71
CA THR A 336 36.81 18.78 14.04
C THR A 336 36.31 17.73 15.05
N LEU A 337 35.55 18.17 16.06
CA LEU A 337 35.12 17.38 17.22
C LEU A 337 34.13 16.27 16.84
N LEU A 338 33.63 16.30 15.61
CA LEU A 338 32.63 15.38 15.07
C LEU A 338 33.20 14.36 14.08
N ALA A 339 34.46 14.48 13.68
CA ALA A 339 35.10 13.50 12.80
C ALA A 339 35.19 12.14 13.53
N GLY A 340 34.49 11.12 13.01
CA GLY A 340 34.45 9.77 13.59
C GLY A 340 33.61 9.60 14.86
N ALA A 341 32.83 10.60 15.28
CA ALA A 341 31.89 10.44 16.40
C ALA A 341 30.60 9.75 15.93
N VAL A 342 30.03 8.86 16.74
CA VAL A 342 28.75 8.19 16.46
C VAL A 342 27.78 8.43 17.61
N LEU A 343 26.53 8.75 17.30
CA LEU A 343 25.46 8.86 18.28
C LEU A 343 24.96 7.45 18.64
N ARG A 344 25.44 6.90 19.78
CA ARG A 344 25.02 5.59 20.31
C ARG A 344 23.96 5.66 21.43
N GLY A 345 23.38 6.84 21.66
CA GLY A 345 22.32 7.00 22.64
C GLY A 345 21.55 8.30 22.47
N GLY A 346 20.25 8.25 22.80
CA GLY A 346 19.33 9.39 22.76
C GLY A 346 18.13 9.16 23.69
N PRO A 347 17.36 10.21 24.02
CA PRO A 347 16.20 10.07 24.91
C PRO A 347 15.07 9.27 24.25
N GLY A 348 14.44 8.38 25.02
CA GLY A 348 13.24 7.64 24.62
C GLY A 348 13.45 6.74 23.38
N PRO A 349 12.59 6.80 22.35
CA PRO A 349 12.65 5.90 21.19
C PRO A 349 13.94 6.05 20.37
N LEU A 350 14.62 7.20 20.44
CA LEU A 350 15.92 7.41 19.79
C LEU A 350 17.00 6.49 20.37
N GLY A 351 16.97 6.21 21.68
CA GLY A 351 17.93 5.31 22.32
C GLY A 351 17.80 3.86 21.85
N ALA A 352 16.57 3.38 21.65
CA ALA A 352 16.30 2.05 21.11
C ALA A 352 16.72 1.94 19.63
N TRP A 353 16.54 3.01 18.85
CA TRP A 353 16.93 3.05 17.45
C TRP A 353 18.45 3.08 17.24
N THR A 354 19.18 3.83 18.08
CA THR A 354 20.66 3.88 18.07
C THR A 354 21.33 2.62 18.63
N ALA A 355 20.56 1.67 19.19
CA ALA A 355 21.10 0.40 19.68
C ALA A 355 21.47 -0.58 18.56
N GLY A 356 20.88 -0.43 17.36
CA GLY A 356 21.13 -1.28 16.20
C GLY A 356 21.59 -0.53 14.94
N ARG A 357 21.79 0.79 15.02
CA ARG A 357 22.17 1.63 13.86
C ARG A 357 23.12 2.74 14.30
N ASP A 358 24.19 2.94 13.55
CA ASP A 358 25.08 4.08 13.71
C ASP A 358 24.44 5.33 13.08
N PHE A 359 24.33 6.41 13.85
CA PHE A 359 23.84 7.69 13.34
C PHE A 359 24.99 8.69 13.29
N PRO A 360 25.36 9.20 12.10
CA PRO A 360 26.42 10.19 11.98
C PRO A 360 25.97 11.51 12.60
N PRO A 361 26.85 12.22 13.32
CA PRO A 361 26.53 13.51 13.90
C PRO A 361 26.22 14.53 12.80
N LEU A 362 25.33 15.47 13.09
CA LEU A 362 25.13 16.63 12.22
C LEU A 362 26.44 17.40 12.10
N ALA A 363 26.95 17.55 10.87
CA ALA A 363 28.23 18.19 10.60
C ALA A 363 28.26 19.64 11.13
N ASP A 364 29.43 20.06 11.63
CA ASP A 364 29.70 21.40 12.16
C ASP A 364 29.73 22.47 11.06
N ARG A 365 29.97 22.04 9.82
CA ARG A 365 30.05 22.88 8.63
C ARG A 365 29.18 22.31 7.50
N PRO A 366 28.60 23.16 6.65
CA PRO A 366 27.82 22.71 5.50
C PRO A 366 28.72 22.06 4.45
N PHE A 367 28.15 21.15 3.65
CA PHE A 367 28.90 20.38 2.65
C PHE A 367 29.71 21.24 1.70
N HIS A 368 29.20 22.39 1.24
CA HIS A 368 29.95 23.29 0.33
C HIS A 368 31.27 23.79 0.93
N ALA A 369 31.29 24.08 2.23
CA ALA A 369 32.50 24.53 2.92
C ALA A 369 33.49 23.37 3.10
N ARG A 370 32.99 22.15 3.34
CA ARG A 370 33.81 20.94 3.40
C ARG A 370 34.33 20.54 2.02
N TRP A 371 33.53 20.73 0.96
CA TRP A 371 33.87 20.35 -0.40
C TRP A 371 35.05 21.14 -0.95
N ALA A 372 35.10 22.46 -0.69
CA ALA A 372 36.25 23.28 -1.06
C ALA A 372 37.55 22.76 -0.42
N GLN A 373 37.47 22.33 0.84
CA GLN A 373 38.59 21.77 1.58
C GLN A 373 38.98 20.36 1.08
N LEU A 374 38.00 19.52 0.71
CA LEU A 374 38.24 18.19 0.14
C LEU A 374 38.92 18.26 -1.24
N GLN A 375 38.66 19.31 -2.01
CA GLN A 375 39.35 19.56 -3.28
C GLN A 375 40.82 19.95 -3.06
N GLU A 376 41.14 20.58 -1.93
CA GLU A 376 42.52 20.91 -1.52
C GLU A 376 43.23 19.68 -0.90
N GLU A 377 42.50 18.78 -0.24
CA GLU A 377 43.04 17.58 0.43
C GLU A 377 43.44 16.44 -0.53
N GLY A 378 42.99 16.46 -1.80
CA GLY A 378 43.33 15.43 -2.81
C GLY A 378 42.76 14.03 -2.49
N PRO A 379 42.87 13.04 -3.40
CA PRO A 379 42.24 11.72 -3.25
C PRO A 379 42.96 10.75 -2.29
N GLU A 380 43.82 11.22 -1.39
CA GLU A 380 44.64 10.37 -0.51
C GLU A 380 43.98 10.07 0.84
N GLY A 381 42.66 9.86 0.84
CA GLY A 381 41.93 9.31 1.98
C GLY A 381 41.47 7.90 1.67
N GLU A 382 42.16 6.89 2.19
CA GLU A 382 41.69 5.50 2.23
C GLU A 382 40.22 5.49 2.70
N VAL A 383 39.31 5.06 1.81
CA VAL A 383 37.94 4.74 2.23
C VAL A 383 38.08 3.52 3.15
N PRO A 384 37.78 3.63 4.45
CA PRO A 384 37.90 2.48 5.33
C PRO A 384 36.98 1.38 4.77
N PRO A 385 37.44 0.13 4.70
CA PRO A 385 36.60 -0.96 4.22
C PRO A 385 35.32 -0.96 5.05
N ARG A 386 34.15 -0.96 4.38
CA ARG A 386 32.88 -1.17 5.06
C ARG A 386 32.99 -2.48 5.83
N GLU A 387 32.95 -2.43 7.17
CA GLU A 387 32.73 -3.63 7.96
C GLU A 387 31.49 -4.34 7.40
N PRO A 388 31.52 -5.67 7.23
CA PRO A 388 30.32 -6.41 6.90
C PRO A 388 29.28 -6.06 7.97
N GLN A 389 28.13 -5.57 7.54
CA GLN A 389 26.99 -5.35 8.42
C GLN A 389 26.84 -6.60 9.27
N ARG A 390 26.88 -6.48 10.60
CA ARG A 390 26.57 -7.60 11.50
C ARG A 390 25.27 -8.20 10.99
N GLY A 391 25.36 -9.45 10.56
CA GLY A 391 24.22 -10.18 10.03
C GLY A 391 23.05 -9.99 10.99
N VAL A 392 21.96 -9.45 10.45
CA VAL A 392 20.67 -9.95 10.90
C VAL A 392 20.76 -11.44 10.58
N ASP A 393 20.70 -12.29 11.60
CA ASP A 393 20.69 -13.74 11.42
C ASP A 393 19.66 -14.08 10.34
N GLU A 394 20.14 -14.38 9.12
CA GLU A 394 19.36 -15.02 8.08
C GLU A 394 19.15 -16.47 8.51
N ALA A 395 18.30 -16.67 9.51
CA ALA A 395 17.60 -17.93 9.70
C ALA A 395 16.44 -17.98 8.70
N GLY A 396 16.78 -18.02 7.41
CA GLY A 396 15.87 -18.48 6.37
C GLY A 396 15.90 -20.01 6.36
N PRO A 397 14.76 -20.72 6.45
CA PRO A 397 14.75 -22.15 6.25
C PRO A 397 14.93 -22.43 4.75
N THR A 398 16.16 -22.70 4.33
CA THR A 398 16.43 -23.42 3.08
C THR A 398 16.32 -24.91 3.36
N GLY A 399 15.21 -25.50 2.93
CA GLY A 399 14.99 -26.94 2.94
C GLY A 399 13.65 -27.27 2.31
N GLU A 400 13.72 -27.79 1.07
CA GLU A 400 12.63 -28.45 0.34
C GLU A 400 11.51 -27.56 -0.22
N ARG A 401 11.64 -27.20 -1.50
CA ARG A 401 10.53 -27.16 -2.49
C ARG A 401 11.07 -26.96 -3.89
N GLU A 402 11.71 -28.00 -4.42
CA GLU A 402 11.94 -28.16 -5.85
C GLU A 402 11.49 -29.56 -6.28
N ALA A 403 10.17 -29.77 -6.27
CA ALA A 403 9.48 -30.88 -6.93
C ALA A 403 7.97 -30.58 -6.94
N ALA A 404 7.51 -29.77 -7.90
CA ALA A 404 6.13 -29.74 -8.43
C ALA A 404 5.95 -28.53 -9.34
N ARG A 405 6.57 -28.57 -10.52
CA ARG A 405 6.13 -27.81 -11.69
C ARG A 405 6.13 -28.75 -12.88
N ASP A 406 5.15 -29.65 -12.85
CA ASP A 406 4.55 -30.30 -14.01
C ASP A 406 3.18 -30.82 -13.55
N GLY A 407 2.11 -30.20 -14.03
CA GLY A 407 0.73 -30.65 -13.81
C GLY A 407 -0.27 -29.53 -13.52
N ALA A 408 -1.23 -29.38 -14.44
CA ALA A 408 -2.44 -28.55 -14.47
C ALA A 408 -2.29 -27.11 -15.02
#